data_AF-A0A2W5HM09-F1
#
_entry.id   AF-A0A2W5HM09-F1
#
_cell.length_a   1.000
_cell.length_b   1.000
_cell.length_c   1.000
_cell.angle_alpha   90.00
_cell.angle_beta   90.00
_cell.angle_gamma   90.00
#
_symmetry.space_group_name_H-M   'P 1'
#
loop_
_entity.id
_entity.type
_entity.pdbx_description
1 polymer ?
#
loop_
_entity_poly.entity_id
_entity_poly.type
_entity_poly.pdbx_seq_one_letter_code
_entity_poly.pdbx_strand_id
1 'polypeptide(L)'
;MTETTKGWTPERRPESKGWTAERRQAQRERILKNKPWEKSTGPKTIQGKKKSSQNALKTGYRTKELLAIRKYLRDSRRVMEAIYKRRFRLDRSPTYKLGSGEMDERTKEIILNWPIPTF
;
A
#
# COMPACT_ATOMS: atom_id res chain seq x y z
N MET A 1 -7.26 1.32 -62.22
CA MET A 1 -7.94 1.26 -60.92
C MET A 1 -6.89 0.95 -59.87
N THR A 2 -6.37 1.96 -59.18
CA THR A 2 -5.44 1.76 -58.05
C THR A 2 -6.05 2.48 -56.85
N GLU A 3 -6.80 1.73 -56.06
CA GLU A 3 -7.40 2.23 -54.83
C GLU A 3 -6.29 2.40 -53.78
N THR A 4 -5.92 3.65 -53.51
CA THR A 4 -5.06 4.01 -52.38
C THR A 4 -5.84 3.74 -51.09
N THR A 5 -5.57 2.63 -50.44
CA THR A 5 -6.13 2.29 -49.12
C THR A 5 -5.59 3.25 -48.07
N LYS A 6 -6.42 4.21 -47.65
CA LYS A 6 -6.12 5.14 -46.56
C LYS A 6 -6.26 4.38 -45.23
N GLY A 7 -5.17 3.76 -44.78
CA GLY A 7 -5.09 3.08 -43.49
C GLY A 7 -5.38 4.03 -42.32
N TRP A 8 -6.08 3.51 -41.31
CA TRP A 8 -6.39 4.22 -40.07
C TRP A 8 -5.10 4.47 -39.26
N THR A 9 -4.68 5.72 -39.15
CA THR A 9 -3.65 6.17 -38.21
C THR A 9 -4.32 6.72 -36.95
N PRO A 10 -4.14 6.12 -35.76
CA PRO A 10 -4.65 6.69 -34.54
C PRO A 10 -3.87 7.97 -34.23
N GLU A 11 -4.51 9.13 -34.41
CA GLU A 11 -3.95 10.41 -33.99
C GLU A 11 -3.57 10.33 -32.51
N ARG A 12 -2.31 10.69 -32.21
CA ARG A 12 -1.79 10.75 -30.84
C ARG A 12 -2.67 11.72 -30.05
N ARG A 13 -3.33 11.23 -28.98
CA ARG A 13 -4.13 12.11 -28.11
C ARG A 13 -3.24 13.29 -27.69
N PRO A 14 -3.75 14.54 -27.75
CA PRO A 14 -2.96 15.70 -27.38
C PRO A 14 -2.41 15.51 -25.98
N GLU A 15 -1.09 15.64 -25.82
CA GLU A 15 -0.44 15.48 -24.52
C GLU A 15 -1.07 16.44 -23.51
N SER A 16 -1.32 15.96 -22.29
CA SER A 16 -1.88 16.81 -21.25
C SER A 16 -0.88 17.91 -20.94
N LYS A 17 -1.23 19.16 -21.28
CA LYS A 17 -0.53 20.35 -20.80
C LYS A 17 -0.51 20.24 -19.26
N GLY A 18 0.63 19.96 -18.65
CA GLY A 18 0.73 19.66 -17.21
C GLY A 18 0.28 20.77 -16.27
N TRP A 19 0.49 20.56 -14.96
CA TRP A 19 0.18 21.54 -13.91
C TRP A 19 1.29 22.59 -13.76
N THR A 20 1.27 23.62 -14.61
CA THR A 20 2.13 24.81 -14.45
C THR A 20 1.81 25.56 -13.14
N ALA A 21 2.76 26.37 -12.65
CA ALA A 21 2.58 27.15 -11.42
C ALA A 21 1.38 28.10 -11.50
N GLU A 22 1.24 28.82 -12.62
CA GLU A 22 0.11 29.72 -12.88
C GLU A 22 -1.23 28.99 -12.86
N ARG A 23 -1.31 27.78 -13.45
CA ARG A 23 -2.52 26.96 -13.43
C ARG A 23 -2.90 26.52 -12.03
N ARG A 24 -1.91 26.13 -11.21
CA ARG A 24 -2.15 25.79 -9.81
C ARG A 24 -2.66 27.00 -9.01
N GLN A 25 -2.13 28.19 -9.28
CA GLN A 25 -2.57 29.42 -8.63
C GLN A 25 -4.01 29.80 -9.05
N ALA A 26 -4.31 29.81 -10.35
CA ALA A 26 -5.67 30.07 -10.84
C ALA A 26 -6.68 29.04 -10.30
N GLN A 27 -6.28 27.76 -10.20
CA GLN A 27 -7.11 26.72 -9.60
C GLN A 27 -7.32 26.96 -8.10
N ARG A 28 -6.27 27.37 -7.37
CA ARG A 28 -6.36 27.76 -5.96
C ARG A 28 -7.36 28.90 -5.77
N GLU A 29 -7.28 29.95 -6.56
CA GLU A 29 -8.20 31.10 -6.51
C GLU A 29 -9.65 30.67 -6.77
N ARG A 30 -9.89 29.80 -7.75
CA ARG A 30 -11.23 29.23 -8.01
C ARG A 30 -11.75 28.42 -6.84
N ILE A 31 -10.90 27.58 -6.24
CA ILE A 31 -11.24 26.75 -5.08
C ILE A 31 -11.57 27.64 -3.87
N LEU A 32 -10.78 28.69 -3.63
CA LEU A 32 -11.00 29.66 -2.56
C LEU A 32 -12.27 30.49 -2.77
N LYS A 33 -12.57 30.88 -4.02
CA LYS A 33 -13.79 31.61 -4.38
C LYS A 33 -15.04 30.75 -4.19
N ASN A 34 -15.00 29.51 -4.68
CA ASN A 34 -16.17 28.63 -4.71
C ASN A 34 -16.40 27.85 -3.42
N LYS A 35 -15.37 27.75 -2.55
CA LYS A 35 -15.38 27.07 -1.25
C LYS A 35 -16.18 25.76 -1.25
N PRO A 36 -15.88 24.80 -2.14
CA PRO A 36 -16.72 23.63 -2.32
C PRO A 36 -16.92 22.78 -1.05
N TRP A 37 -16.02 22.89 -0.07
CA TRP A 37 -16.15 22.24 1.23
C TRP A 37 -17.37 22.71 2.04
N GLU A 38 -17.85 23.95 1.85
CA GLU A 38 -19.05 24.46 2.54
C GLU A 38 -20.32 23.71 2.10
N LYS A 39 -20.33 23.16 0.87
CA LYS A 39 -21.42 22.33 0.34
C LYS A 39 -21.18 20.83 0.51
N SER A 40 -20.08 20.42 1.14
CA SER A 40 -19.75 19.01 1.31
C SER A 40 -20.73 18.34 2.29
N THR A 41 -21.61 17.49 1.76
CA THR A 41 -22.61 16.73 2.52
C THR A 41 -22.07 15.36 2.91
N GLY A 42 -20.88 15.33 3.52
CA GLY A 42 -20.35 14.11 4.12
C GLY A 42 -21.38 13.42 5.03
N PRO A 43 -21.23 12.11 5.31
CA PRO A 43 -22.22 11.36 6.06
C PRO A 43 -22.41 11.90 7.49
N LYS A 44 -23.56 12.55 7.74
CA LYS A 44 -23.90 13.13 9.05
C LYS A 44 -24.51 12.12 10.03
N THR A 45 -25.16 11.08 9.52
CA THR A 45 -25.82 10.05 10.33
C THR A 45 -24.89 8.89 10.68
N ILE A 46 -25.19 8.17 11.78
CA ILE A 46 -24.45 6.97 12.20
C ILE A 46 -24.45 5.92 11.07
N GLN A 47 -25.61 5.70 10.44
CA GLN A 47 -25.73 4.78 9.30
C GLN A 47 -24.88 5.22 8.11
N GLY A 48 -24.86 6.52 7.80
CA GLY A 48 -24.03 7.08 6.74
C GLY A 48 -22.53 6.88 7.01
N LYS A 49 -22.09 7.13 8.24
CA LYS A 49 -20.70 6.92 8.66
C LYS A 49 -20.31 5.46 8.57
N LYS A 50 -21.20 4.55 9.01
CA LYS A 50 -21.00 3.10 8.88
C LYS A 50 -20.83 2.70 7.41
N LYS A 51 -21.69 3.17 6.50
CA LYS A 51 -21.55 2.90 5.06
C LYS A 51 -20.24 3.45 4.48
N SER A 52 -19.89 4.70 4.79
CA SER A 52 -18.64 5.33 4.33
C SER A 52 -17.39 4.57 4.80
N SER A 53 -17.39 4.07 6.04
CA SER A 53 -16.27 3.27 6.58
C SER A 53 -15.98 2.00 5.77
N GLN A 54 -17.00 1.41 5.12
CA GLN A 54 -16.83 0.20 4.32
C GLN A 54 -16.04 0.46 3.02
N ASN A 55 -15.94 1.70 2.56
CA ASN A 55 -15.13 2.01 1.38
C ASN A 55 -13.64 1.70 1.60
N ALA A 56 -13.16 1.72 2.85
CA ALA A 56 -11.79 1.33 3.17
C ALA A 56 -11.50 -0.16 2.86
N LEU A 57 -12.53 -1.01 2.76
CA LEU A 57 -12.36 -2.43 2.43
C LEU A 57 -12.24 -2.69 0.92
N LYS A 58 -12.51 -1.69 0.08
CA LYS A 58 -12.48 -1.83 -1.38
C LYS A 58 -11.11 -1.58 -1.98
N THR A 59 -10.27 -0.79 -1.30
CA THR A 59 -8.98 -0.33 -1.84
C THR A 59 -7.90 -0.31 -0.75
N GLY A 60 -6.64 -0.25 -1.18
CA GLY A 60 -5.50 -0.20 -0.27
C GLY A 60 -5.34 -1.48 0.56
N TYR A 61 -4.72 -1.36 1.75
CA TYR A 61 -4.28 -2.52 2.53
C TYR A 61 -5.33 -3.25 3.36
N ARG A 62 -6.61 -2.94 3.14
CA ARG A 62 -7.74 -3.55 3.86
C ARG A 62 -8.69 -4.31 2.94
N THR A 63 -8.27 -4.57 1.70
CA THR A 63 -9.02 -5.49 0.82
C THR A 63 -9.02 -6.90 1.40
N LYS A 64 -9.99 -7.72 0.97
CA LYS A 64 -10.14 -9.08 1.46
C LYS A 64 -8.87 -9.92 1.26
N GLU A 65 -8.25 -9.78 0.10
CA GLU A 65 -7.02 -10.48 -0.28
C GLU A 65 -5.86 -10.08 0.63
N LEU A 66 -5.67 -8.78 0.85
CA LEU A 66 -4.60 -8.28 1.71
C LEU A 66 -4.84 -8.58 3.18
N LEU A 67 -6.10 -8.62 3.64
CA LEU A 67 -6.43 -9.08 4.98
C LEU A 67 -6.12 -10.57 5.17
N ALA A 68 -6.38 -11.41 4.16
CA ALA A 68 -6.01 -12.81 4.18
C ALA A 68 -4.49 -12.99 4.24
N ILE A 69 -3.74 -12.25 3.42
CA ILE A 69 -2.27 -12.23 3.45
C ILE A 69 -1.76 -11.77 4.83
N ARG A 70 -2.32 -10.70 5.40
CA ARG A 70 -1.95 -10.23 6.75
C ARG A 70 -2.21 -11.27 7.83
N LYS A 71 -3.30 -12.02 7.71
CA LYS A 71 -3.60 -13.14 8.62
C LYS A 71 -2.56 -14.24 8.48
N TYR A 72 -2.30 -14.69 7.24
CA TYR A 72 -1.31 -15.73 6.96
C TYR A 72 0.07 -15.35 7.51
N LEU A 73 0.56 -14.15 7.21
CA LEU A 73 1.85 -13.66 7.70
C LEU A 73 1.93 -13.60 9.23
N ARG A 74 0.83 -13.24 9.91
CA ARG A 74 0.74 -13.25 11.37
C ARG A 74 0.80 -14.66 11.94
N ASP A 75 0.10 -15.59 11.32
CA ASP A 75 0.07 -16.99 11.73
C ASP A 75 1.45 -17.64 11.49
N SER A 76 2.07 -17.43 10.32
CA SER A 76 3.44 -17.88 10.04
C SER A 76 4.44 -17.30 11.03
N ARG A 77 4.35 -16.01 11.38
CA ARG A 77 5.22 -15.38 12.38
C ARG A 77 5.12 -16.08 13.73
N ARG A 78 3.91 -16.41 14.19
CA ARG A 78 3.71 -17.09 15.49
C ARG A 78 4.35 -18.47 15.53
N VAL A 79 4.23 -19.22 14.44
CA VAL A 79 4.86 -20.54 14.30
C VAL A 79 6.39 -20.41 14.38
N MET A 80 6.95 -19.47 13.61
CA MET A 80 8.40 -19.22 13.65
C MET A 80 8.87 -18.81 15.04
N GLU A 81 8.15 -17.90 15.71
CA GLU A 81 8.46 -17.48 17.09
C GLU A 81 8.47 -18.67 18.05
N ALA A 82 7.52 -19.60 17.95
CA ALA A 82 7.46 -20.79 18.78
C ALA A 82 8.65 -21.74 18.51
N ILE A 83 9.00 -21.95 17.24
CA ILE A 83 10.15 -22.77 16.85
C ILE A 83 11.44 -22.17 17.41
N TYR A 84 11.67 -20.87 17.21
CA TYR A 84 12.88 -20.20 17.70
C TYR A 84 13.01 -20.27 19.22
N LYS A 85 11.94 -19.96 19.96
CA LYS A 85 11.92 -20.04 21.42
C LYS A 85 12.26 -21.44 21.91
N ARG A 86 11.65 -22.48 21.31
CA ARG A 86 11.86 -23.88 21.70
C ARG A 86 13.26 -24.38 21.34
N ARG A 87 13.73 -24.13 20.11
CA ARG A 87 15.00 -24.66 19.60
C ARG A 87 16.21 -24.02 20.29
N PHE A 88 16.18 -22.71 20.50
CA PHE A 88 17.31 -21.96 21.02
C PHE A 88 17.18 -21.62 22.51
N ARG A 89 16.12 -22.08 23.18
CA ARG A 89 15.78 -21.73 24.57
C ARG A 89 15.83 -20.22 24.78
N LEU A 90 15.26 -19.48 23.83
CA LEU A 90 15.21 -18.03 23.89
C LEU A 90 13.91 -17.60 24.56
N ASP A 91 13.99 -16.61 25.45
CA ASP A 91 12.80 -15.98 26.03
C ASP A 91 12.01 -15.18 24.97
N ARG A 92 12.74 -14.68 23.95
CA ARG A 92 12.19 -13.91 22.83
C ARG A 92 12.77 -14.42 21.51
N SER A 93 11.91 -14.56 20.51
CA SER A 93 12.37 -14.83 19.14
C SER A 93 13.27 -13.70 18.66
N PRO A 94 14.28 -13.98 17.82
CA PRO A 94 14.97 -12.98 17.03
C PRO A 94 13.99 -11.98 16.41
N THR A 95 14.00 -10.73 16.87
CA THR A 95 13.19 -9.67 16.26
C THR A 95 14.09 -8.72 15.51
N TYR A 96 13.77 -8.50 14.23
CA TYR A 96 14.29 -7.35 13.50
C TYR A 96 13.65 -6.09 14.08
N LYS A 97 14.40 -5.22 14.74
CA LYS A 97 13.92 -3.86 15.00
C LYS A 97 13.91 -3.14 13.65
N LEU A 98 12.75 -3.10 12.99
CA LEU A 98 12.56 -2.27 11.79
C LEU A 98 12.89 -0.82 12.17
N GLY A 99 14.04 -0.33 11.75
CA GLY A 99 14.45 1.07 11.90
C GLY A 99 15.87 1.31 12.43
N SER A 100 16.51 0.34 13.10
CA SER A 100 17.87 0.56 13.64
C SER A 100 19.00 0.02 12.76
N GLY A 101 18.72 -0.85 11.78
CA GLY A 101 19.75 -1.50 10.94
C GLY A 101 20.68 -2.47 11.70
N GLU A 102 20.76 -2.36 13.03
CA GLU A 102 21.57 -3.19 13.89
C GLU A 102 20.78 -4.40 14.41
N MET A 103 21.28 -5.58 14.06
CA MET A 103 20.92 -6.83 14.71
C MET A 103 21.84 -7.06 15.91
N ASP A 104 21.29 -7.59 17.00
CA ASP A 104 22.06 -8.18 18.09
C ASP A 104 23.00 -9.27 17.55
N GLU A 105 24.27 -9.29 17.98
CA GLU A 105 25.31 -10.14 17.38
C GLU A 105 24.99 -11.64 17.52
N ARG A 106 24.43 -12.03 18.66
CA ARG A 106 23.95 -13.40 18.90
C ARG A 106 22.83 -13.80 17.94
N THR A 107 22.01 -12.83 17.54
CA THR A 107 20.94 -13.03 16.56
C THR A 107 21.48 -13.12 15.13
N LYS A 108 22.53 -12.35 14.78
CA LYS A 108 23.24 -12.47 13.50
C LYS A 108 23.84 -13.86 13.35
N GLU A 109 24.55 -14.33 14.37
CA GLU A 109 25.20 -15.64 14.36
C GLU A 109 24.20 -16.79 14.13
N ILE A 110 23.05 -16.78 14.82
CA ILE A 110 22.01 -17.82 14.67
C ILE A 110 21.41 -17.85 13.25
N ILE A 111 21.22 -16.69 12.62
CA ILE A 111 20.59 -16.59 11.30
C ILE A 111 21.60 -16.87 10.18
N LEU A 112 22.83 -16.35 10.29
CA LEU A 112 23.88 -16.51 9.27
C LEU A 112 24.54 -17.90 9.28
N ASN A 113 24.67 -18.56 10.44
CA ASN A 113 25.16 -19.94 10.54
C ASN A 113 24.04 -20.98 10.50
N TRP A 114 22.84 -20.60 10.06
CA TRP A 114 21.79 -21.57 9.80
C TRP A 114 22.21 -22.46 8.61
N PRO A 115 22.35 -23.78 8.77
CA PRO A 115 22.56 -24.65 7.62
C PRO A 115 21.26 -24.64 6.82
N ILE A 116 21.22 -23.86 5.75
CA ILE A 116 20.13 -23.93 4.77
C ILE A 116 20.19 -25.37 4.26
N PRO A 117 19.14 -26.19 4.45
CA PRO A 117 19.14 -27.53 3.90
C PRO A 117 19.29 -27.40 2.39
N THR A 118 20.38 -27.92 1.83
CA THR A 118 20.47 -28.13 0.39
C THR A 118 19.48 -29.24 0.07
N PHE A 119 18.32 -28.86 -0.45
CA PHE A 119 17.36 -29.79 -1.04
C PHE A 119 17.86 -30.29 -2.38
#